data_AF-A0AA51R9M6-F1
#
_entry.id   AF-A0AA51R9M6-F1
#
_cell.length_a   1.000
_cell.length_b   1.000
_cell.length_c   1.000
_cell.angle_alpha   90.00
_cell.angle_beta   90.00
_cell.angle_gamma   90.00
#
_symmetry.space_group_name_H-M   'P 1'
#
loop_
_entity.id
_entity.type
_entity.pdbx_description
1 polymer ?
#
loop_
_entity_poly.entity_id
_entity_poly.type
_entity_poly.pdbx_seq_one_letter_code
_entity_poly.pdbx_strand_id
1 'polypeptide(L)'
;MSLYTERHGLRKPIERTSEISIEVYTLLLNICEKYYKNLTHEFTLQQHCSFVNEDYIGFNRSQFENRMAIKIPNIFRDEHGRIATPQYNDDYDQYSLIDLIEYVAKNIKDISEGWNNKLYKNYWYIHCLDTTNIFYDYQNEVNEIFQESGLLFTLTSEKNIERIVENTPLSPKIETQVQQISELGTRELIKDAIALYKTPDPAARQYSVEKIWDALERLKTYYTNFDKKDSATKVVSNMSNGQAEFIMIFDAEFKALTNIGNNFRIRHHETNKIDITDNRHYDYFFNRCLSLIALAIQYLQ
;
A
#
# COMPACT_ATOMS: atom_id res chain seq x y z
N MET A 1 -5.69 25.06 9.42
CA MET A 1 -5.78 26.51 9.12
C MET A 1 -4.67 26.83 8.13
N SER A 2 -4.97 27.35 6.94
CA SER A 2 -3.92 27.56 5.92
C SER A 2 -2.88 28.58 6.39
N LEU A 3 -1.60 28.36 6.09
CA LEU A 3 -0.50 29.23 6.48
C LEU A 3 -0.49 30.53 5.66
N TYR A 4 0.20 31.57 6.15
CA TYR A 4 0.26 32.86 5.47
C TYR A 4 0.70 32.74 4.00
N THR A 5 1.80 32.01 3.76
CA THR A 5 2.35 31.85 2.40
C THR A 5 1.45 31.06 1.47
N GLU A 6 0.62 30.15 1.99
CA GLU A 6 -0.39 29.42 1.20
C GLU A 6 -1.52 30.36 0.78
N ARG A 7 -2.06 31.14 1.72
CA ARG A 7 -3.14 32.09 1.46
C ARG A 7 -2.76 33.17 0.43
N HIS A 8 -1.46 33.43 0.29
CA HIS A 8 -0.93 34.46 -0.61
C HIS A 8 -0.20 33.89 -1.84
N GLY A 9 -0.24 32.57 -2.08
CA GLY A 9 0.38 31.96 -3.26
C GLY A 9 1.92 32.09 -3.32
N LEU A 10 2.57 32.29 -2.16
CA LEU A 10 4.02 32.45 -2.04
C LEU A 10 4.73 31.14 -1.71
N ARG A 11 3.99 30.12 -1.27
CA ARG A 11 4.55 28.81 -0.93
C ARG A 11 4.89 28.05 -2.20
N LYS A 12 6.07 27.41 -2.23
CA LYS A 12 6.39 26.45 -3.29
C LYS A 12 5.35 25.32 -3.29
N PRO A 13 4.91 24.85 -4.47
CA PRO A 13 4.04 23.68 -4.55
C PRO A 13 4.67 22.49 -3.84
N ILE A 14 3.84 21.66 -3.21
CA ILE A 14 4.27 20.40 -2.60
C ILE A 14 4.57 19.43 -3.74
N GLU A 15 5.81 18.95 -3.81
CA GLU A 15 6.21 17.94 -4.78
C GLU A 15 5.59 16.59 -4.44
N ARG A 16 5.09 15.88 -5.45
CA ARG A 16 4.49 14.56 -5.28
C ARG A 16 5.59 13.52 -5.43
N THR A 17 5.77 12.68 -4.42
CA THR A 17 6.92 11.77 -4.35
C THR A 17 6.56 10.45 -3.68
N SER A 18 7.33 9.40 -3.99
CA SER A 18 7.32 8.15 -3.24
C SER A 18 8.48 8.05 -2.24
N GLU A 19 9.38 9.04 -2.24
CA GLU A 19 10.57 9.06 -1.39
C GLU A 19 10.27 9.71 -0.04
N ILE A 20 10.46 8.96 1.04
CA ILE A 20 10.32 9.42 2.42
C ILE A 20 11.61 10.13 2.82
N SER A 21 11.61 11.47 2.84
CA SER A 21 12.72 12.27 3.37
C SER A 21 12.94 12.05 4.87
N ILE A 22 14.10 12.45 5.39
CA ILE A 22 14.45 12.30 6.81
C ILE A 22 13.47 13.05 7.72
N GLU A 23 13.05 14.26 7.34
CA GLU A 23 12.07 15.05 8.09
C GLU A 23 10.75 14.29 8.20
N VAL A 24 10.29 13.70 7.10
CA VAL A 24 9.04 12.94 7.07
C VAL A 24 9.18 11.62 7.81
N TYR A 25 10.32 10.93 7.68
CA TYR A 25 10.67 9.74 8.46
C TYR A 25 10.55 10.04 9.97
N THR A 26 11.13 11.17 10.41
CA THR A 26 11.09 11.60 11.81
C THR A 26 9.66 11.80 12.30
N LEU A 27 8.83 12.50 11.52
CA LEU A 27 7.43 12.77 11.88
C LEU A 27 6.62 11.48 11.98
N LEU A 28 6.79 10.57 11.01
CA LEU A 28 6.11 9.27 11.00
C LEU A 28 6.58 8.37 12.16
N LEU A 29 7.88 8.33 12.44
CA LEU A 29 8.41 7.58 13.58
C LEU A 29 7.86 8.13 14.90
N ASN A 30 7.83 9.45 15.08
CA ASN A 30 7.25 10.08 16.27
C ASN A 30 5.78 9.70 16.46
N ILE A 31 5.00 9.58 15.37
CA ILE A 31 3.64 9.06 15.43
C ILE A 31 3.66 7.60 15.88
N CYS A 32 4.49 6.73 15.32
CA CYS A 32 4.60 5.35 15.82
C CYS A 32 4.92 5.31 17.33
N GLU A 33 5.90 6.08 17.79
CA GLU A 33 6.32 6.11 19.19
C GLU A 33 5.22 6.59 20.13
N LYS A 34 4.42 7.59 19.70
CA LYS A 34 3.25 8.08 20.44
C LYS A 34 2.27 6.95 20.77
N TYR A 35 2.13 5.97 19.87
CA TYR A 35 1.18 4.86 20.01
C TYR A 35 1.80 3.57 20.55
N TYR A 36 3.09 3.53 20.92
CA TYR A 36 3.72 2.31 21.44
C TYR A 36 3.05 1.75 22.71
N LYS A 37 2.51 2.60 23.58
CA LYS A 37 1.76 2.13 24.75
C LYS A 37 0.51 1.32 24.37
N ASN A 38 -0.07 1.56 23.19
CA ASN A 38 -1.20 0.78 22.68
C ASN A 38 -0.81 -0.64 22.25
N LEU A 39 0.47 -0.99 22.32
CA LEU A 39 1.00 -2.35 22.14
C LEU A 39 1.29 -3.07 23.47
N THR A 40 0.88 -2.51 24.61
CA THR A 40 1.17 -3.07 25.95
C THR A 40 0.62 -4.49 26.14
N HIS A 41 -0.47 -4.89 25.45
CA HIS A 41 -1.00 -6.25 25.50
C HIS A 41 -0.02 -7.29 24.91
N GLU A 42 0.85 -6.89 23.99
CA GLU A 42 1.89 -7.75 23.41
C GLU A 42 3.23 -7.64 24.12
N PHE A 43 3.54 -6.45 24.62
CA PHE A 43 4.81 -6.11 25.26
C PHE A 43 4.58 -5.67 26.69
N THR A 44 4.05 -6.56 27.51
CA THR A 44 3.71 -6.26 28.90
C THR A 44 4.95 -6.27 29.79
N LEU A 45 5.18 -5.17 30.51
CA LEU A 45 6.13 -5.09 31.62
C LEU A 45 5.34 -5.13 32.93
N GLN A 46 5.50 -6.21 33.70
CA GLN A 46 4.95 -6.30 35.05
C GLN A 46 5.75 -5.41 36.01
N GLN A 47 5.06 -4.61 36.81
CA GLN A 47 5.64 -3.68 37.77
C GLN A 47 4.89 -3.75 39.10
N HIS A 48 5.56 -3.34 40.17
CA HIS A 48 5.01 -3.33 41.52
C HIS A 48 5.30 -2.00 42.20
N CYS A 49 4.28 -1.36 42.77
CA CYS A 49 4.43 -0.16 43.58
C CYS A 49 4.47 -0.54 45.07
N SER A 50 5.67 -0.58 45.66
CA SER A 50 5.85 -0.97 47.06
C SER A 50 5.20 -0.03 48.07
N PHE A 51 4.97 1.25 47.71
CA PHE A 51 4.33 2.23 48.59
C PHE A 51 2.86 1.93 48.89
N VAL A 52 2.13 1.41 47.90
CA VAL A 52 0.71 1.04 48.05
C VAL A 52 0.48 -0.47 47.95
N ASN A 53 1.55 -1.24 47.73
CA ASN A 53 1.53 -2.70 47.56
C ASN A 53 0.56 -3.15 46.45
N GLU A 54 0.64 -2.49 45.29
CA GLU A 54 -0.20 -2.77 44.12
C GLU A 54 0.66 -3.11 42.90
N ASP A 55 0.23 -4.12 42.15
CA ASP A 55 0.81 -4.48 40.86
C ASP A 55 0.17 -3.66 39.73
N TYR A 56 0.96 -3.32 38.73
CA TYR A 56 0.51 -2.62 37.54
C TYR A 56 1.36 -3.01 36.33
N ILE A 57 0.86 -2.69 35.14
CA ILE A 57 1.57 -2.98 33.90
C ILE A 57 2.05 -1.70 33.24
N GLY A 58 3.17 -1.81 32.53
CA GLY A 58 3.68 -0.80 31.61
C GLY A 58 4.04 -1.41 30.26
N PHE A 59 4.42 -0.56 29.31
CA PHE A 59 4.94 -1.00 28.02
C PHE A 59 6.42 -1.40 28.12
N ASN A 60 6.75 -2.61 27.68
CA ASN A 60 8.10 -3.13 27.66
C ASN A 60 8.85 -2.69 26.39
N ARG A 61 9.39 -1.46 26.40
CA ARG A 61 10.15 -0.90 25.24
C ARG A 61 11.30 -1.81 24.81
N SER A 62 12.07 -2.37 25.74
CA SER A 62 13.20 -3.25 25.40
C SER A 62 12.76 -4.52 24.66
N GLN A 63 11.69 -5.16 25.12
CA GLN A 63 11.15 -6.33 24.43
C GLN A 63 10.60 -5.99 23.05
N PHE A 64 9.93 -4.83 22.91
CA PHE A 64 9.46 -4.33 21.62
C PHE A 64 10.62 -4.09 20.65
N GLU A 65 11.63 -3.34 21.06
CA GLU A 65 12.82 -3.02 20.25
C GLU A 65 13.51 -4.30 19.75
N ASN A 66 13.75 -5.26 20.65
CA ASN A 66 14.35 -6.56 20.31
C ASN A 66 13.49 -7.37 19.34
N ARG A 67 12.15 -7.34 19.49
CA ARG A 67 11.25 -8.02 18.56
C ARG A 67 11.25 -7.35 17.19
N MET A 68 11.28 -6.02 17.13
CA MET A 68 11.37 -5.29 15.87
C MET A 68 12.71 -5.52 15.17
N ALA A 69 13.81 -5.73 15.91
CA ALA A 69 15.11 -6.05 15.31
C ALA A 69 15.10 -7.38 14.53
N ILE A 70 14.21 -8.30 14.92
CA ILE A 70 14.02 -9.59 14.25
C ILE A 70 12.99 -9.49 13.13
N LYS A 71 11.89 -8.77 13.37
CA LYS A 71 10.76 -8.69 12.42
C LYS A 71 11.00 -7.73 11.26
N ILE A 72 11.74 -6.64 11.51
CA ILE A 72 12.00 -5.56 10.57
C ILE A 72 13.52 -5.29 10.61
N PRO A 73 14.33 -6.20 10.07
CA PRO A 73 15.79 -6.16 10.26
C PRO A 73 16.44 -4.90 9.68
N ASN A 74 15.84 -4.30 8.66
CA ASN A 74 16.35 -3.09 8.00
C ASN A 74 15.88 -1.78 8.66
N ILE A 75 15.07 -1.85 9.73
CA ILE A 75 14.64 -0.62 10.43
C ILE A 75 15.86 0.15 10.93
N PHE A 76 15.91 1.45 10.66
CA PHE A 76 17.03 2.27 11.07
C PHE A 76 17.18 2.26 12.60
N ARG A 77 18.41 2.03 13.06
CA ARG A 77 18.75 1.96 14.48
C ARG A 77 19.99 2.80 14.78
N ASP A 78 20.01 3.40 15.96
CA ASP A 78 21.18 4.11 16.45
C ASP A 78 22.30 3.16 16.90
N GLU A 79 23.44 3.74 17.30
CA GLU A 79 24.61 3.02 17.84
C GLU A 79 24.31 2.19 19.10
N HIS A 80 23.16 2.40 19.76
CA HIS A 80 22.71 1.65 20.92
C HIS A 80 21.69 0.57 20.55
N GLY A 81 21.42 0.38 19.26
CA GLY A 81 20.49 -0.61 18.74
C GLY A 81 19.02 -0.23 18.94
N ARG A 82 18.69 1.04 19.20
CA ARG A 82 17.30 1.52 19.35
C ARG A 82 16.77 2.02 18.01
N ILE A 83 15.50 1.78 17.70
CA ILE A 83 14.86 2.42 16.53
C ILE A 83 15.01 3.93 16.67
N ALA A 84 15.51 4.56 15.62
CA ALA A 84 15.83 5.99 15.62
C ALA A 84 15.57 6.62 14.25
N THR A 85 15.72 7.93 14.20
CA THR A 85 15.70 8.72 12.97
C THR A 85 17.08 8.71 12.30
N PRO A 86 17.17 8.49 10.97
CA PRO A 86 18.42 8.60 10.23
C PRO A 86 18.95 10.05 10.17
N GLN A 87 20.26 10.22 10.08
CA GLN A 87 20.93 11.51 9.84
C GLN A 87 21.20 11.70 8.33
N TYR A 88 21.58 12.92 7.94
CA TYR A 88 21.75 13.30 6.52
C TYR A 88 22.66 12.38 5.68
N ASN A 89 23.66 11.74 6.29
CA ASN A 89 24.60 10.87 5.60
C ASN A 89 24.31 9.38 5.80
N ASP A 90 23.24 9.05 6.51
CA ASP A 90 22.87 7.67 6.78
C ASP A 90 22.12 7.09 5.59
N ASP A 91 22.49 5.87 5.21
CA ASP A 91 21.68 5.05 4.32
C ASP A 91 20.57 4.40 5.16
N TYR A 92 19.32 4.47 4.67
CA TYR A 92 18.17 3.88 5.35
C TYR A 92 17.17 3.31 4.37
N ASP A 93 16.57 2.19 4.76
CA ASP A 93 15.49 1.55 4.02
C ASP A 93 14.17 2.19 4.42
N GLN A 94 13.62 3.08 3.59
CA GLN A 94 12.31 3.70 3.86
C GLN A 94 11.16 2.69 3.96
N TYR A 95 11.25 1.53 3.31
CA TYR A 95 10.21 0.50 3.35
C TYR A 95 10.19 -0.21 4.72
N SER A 96 11.31 -0.23 5.43
CA SER A 96 11.34 -0.72 6.80
C SER A 96 10.52 0.17 7.77
N LEU A 97 10.43 1.48 7.52
CA LEU A 97 9.54 2.37 8.28
C LEU A 97 8.07 2.08 7.94
N ILE A 98 7.76 1.79 6.68
CA ILE A 98 6.42 1.34 6.27
C ILE A 98 6.03 0.06 7.02
N ASP A 99 6.93 -0.92 7.12
CA ASP A 99 6.71 -2.14 7.91
C ASP A 99 6.42 -1.83 9.38
N LEU A 100 7.14 -0.87 9.97
CA LEU A 100 6.91 -0.44 11.36
C LEU A 100 5.53 0.22 11.51
N ILE A 101 5.15 1.09 10.58
CA ILE A 101 3.85 1.77 10.58
C ILE A 101 2.72 0.74 10.51
N GLU A 102 2.83 -0.23 9.60
CA GLU A 102 1.87 -1.31 9.47
C GLU A 102 1.85 -2.23 10.69
N TYR A 103 3.01 -2.55 11.27
CA TYR A 103 3.09 -3.36 12.49
C TYR A 103 2.33 -2.68 13.63
N VAL A 104 2.54 -1.38 13.83
CA VAL A 104 1.79 -0.62 14.84
C VAL A 104 0.29 -0.66 14.51
N ALA A 105 -0.12 -0.28 13.29
CA ALA A 105 -1.54 -0.29 12.89
C ALA A 105 -2.24 -1.63 13.13
N LYS A 106 -1.58 -2.73 12.74
CA LYS A 106 -2.09 -4.11 12.86
C LYS A 106 -2.31 -4.52 14.31
N ASN A 107 -1.46 -4.07 15.22
CA ASN A 107 -1.40 -4.61 16.57
C ASN A 107 -1.90 -3.65 17.67
N ILE A 108 -2.06 -2.35 17.43
CA ILE A 108 -2.56 -1.43 18.48
C ILE A 108 -3.97 -1.78 18.98
N LYS A 109 -4.15 -1.68 20.30
CA LYS A 109 -5.43 -1.77 20.99
C LYS A 109 -5.71 -0.50 21.80
N ASP A 110 -6.98 -0.21 22.07
CA ASP A 110 -7.34 0.88 22.97
C ASP A 110 -6.76 0.63 24.38
N ILE A 111 -6.34 1.69 25.05
CA ILE A 111 -5.87 1.63 26.45
C ILE A 111 -6.62 2.65 27.29
N SER A 112 -6.83 2.32 28.56
CA SER A 112 -7.16 3.29 29.60
C SER A 112 -5.91 3.48 30.46
N GLU A 113 -5.43 4.71 30.58
CA GLU A 113 -4.25 5.00 31.40
C GLU A 113 -4.46 6.22 32.30
N GLY A 114 -3.71 6.27 33.39
CA GLY A 114 -3.79 7.38 34.32
C GLY A 114 -3.04 7.16 35.61
N TRP A 115 -3.03 8.19 36.46
CA TRP A 115 -2.52 8.04 37.81
C TRP A 115 -3.47 7.19 38.65
N ASN A 116 -2.93 6.21 39.37
CA ASN A 116 -3.73 5.36 40.28
C ASN A 116 -4.46 6.19 41.35
N ASN A 117 -3.91 7.33 41.74
CA ASN A 117 -4.53 8.29 42.63
C ASN A 117 -4.28 9.74 42.16
N LYS A 118 -5.31 10.58 42.19
CA LYS A 118 -5.24 11.97 41.70
C LYS A 118 -4.29 12.87 42.52
N LEU A 119 -4.19 12.64 43.83
CA LEU A 119 -3.36 13.45 44.73
C LEU A 119 -1.93 12.92 44.80
N TYR A 120 -1.79 11.63 45.12
CA TYR A 120 -0.49 11.04 45.43
C TYR A 120 0.29 10.58 44.19
N LYS A 121 -0.42 10.20 43.10
CA LYS A 121 0.19 9.83 41.82
C LYS A 121 1.32 8.79 41.97
N ASN A 122 1.06 7.74 42.76
CA ASN A 122 2.07 6.75 43.13
C ASN A 122 2.61 5.96 41.93
N TYR A 123 1.72 5.63 40.99
CA TYR A 123 2.11 5.04 39.71
C TYR A 123 1.10 5.37 38.60
N TRP A 124 1.59 5.31 37.36
CA TRP A 124 0.78 5.48 36.15
C TRP A 124 0.38 4.10 35.64
N TYR A 125 -0.92 3.77 35.71
CA TYR A 125 -1.43 2.49 35.25
C TYR A 125 -1.74 2.52 33.76
N ILE A 126 -1.62 1.36 33.12
CA ILE A 126 -2.17 1.07 31.80
C ILE A 126 -3.12 -0.11 31.94
N HIS A 127 -4.30 -0.01 31.36
CA HIS A 127 -5.27 -1.10 31.23
C HIS A 127 -5.60 -1.30 29.75
N CYS A 128 -5.23 -2.45 29.20
CA CYS A 128 -5.51 -2.80 27.82
C CYS A 128 -7.00 -3.16 27.64
N LEU A 129 -7.62 -2.60 26.62
CA LEU A 129 -9.00 -2.91 26.23
C LEU A 129 -8.99 -3.83 25.00
N ASP A 130 -10.08 -4.53 24.72
CA ASP A 130 -10.18 -5.41 23.54
C ASP A 130 -10.63 -4.70 22.25
N THR A 131 -10.96 -3.42 22.35
CA THR A 131 -11.33 -2.59 21.20
C THR A 131 -10.08 -2.07 20.46
N THR A 132 -10.27 -1.60 19.22
CA THR A 132 -9.19 -1.07 18.36
C THR A 132 -9.53 0.29 17.75
N ASN A 133 -10.39 1.08 18.39
CA ASN A 133 -10.86 2.37 17.87
C ASN A 133 -9.72 3.39 17.73
N ILE A 134 -8.71 3.32 18.61
CA ILE A 134 -7.49 4.13 18.54
C ILE A 134 -6.75 4.03 17.20
N PHE A 135 -7.00 2.97 16.42
CA PHE A 135 -6.45 2.85 15.06
C PHE A 135 -6.90 3.98 14.14
N TYR A 136 -8.13 4.49 14.26
CA TYR A 136 -8.58 5.58 13.39
C TYR A 136 -7.80 6.87 13.63
N ASP A 137 -7.44 7.16 14.89
CA ASP A 137 -6.61 8.32 15.22
C ASP A 137 -5.19 8.13 14.67
N TYR A 138 -4.62 6.93 14.84
CA TYR A 138 -3.31 6.59 14.28
C TYR A 138 -3.29 6.71 12.75
N GLN A 139 -4.30 6.17 12.08
CA GLN A 139 -4.46 6.23 10.63
C GLN A 139 -4.54 7.68 10.14
N ASN A 140 -5.35 8.51 10.80
CA ASN A 140 -5.52 9.91 10.43
C ASN A 140 -4.21 10.69 10.57
N GLU A 141 -3.47 10.51 11.66
CA GLU A 141 -2.18 11.19 11.87
C GLU A 141 -1.12 10.77 10.84
N VAL A 142 -1.02 9.47 10.54
CA VAL A 142 -0.10 8.97 9.50
C VAL A 142 -0.45 9.55 8.13
N ASN A 143 -1.74 9.50 7.75
CA ASN A 143 -2.19 10.00 6.45
C ASN A 143 -2.11 11.52 6.33
N GLU A 144 -2.26 12.27 7.43
CA GLU A 144 -2.02 13.71 7.46
C GLU A 144 -0.57 14.03 7.09
N ILE A 145 0.41 13.32 7.67
CA ILE A 145 1.82 13.48 7.31
C ILE A 145 2.08 13.09 5.85
N PHE A 146 1.50 12.00 5.36
CA PHE A 146 1.62 11.64 3.94
C PHE A 146 1.09 12.75 3.03
N GLN A 147 -0.07 13.32 3.35
CA GLN A 147 -0.67 14.39 2.56
C GLN A 147 0.15 15.70 2.62
N GLU A 148 0.55 16.14 3.81
CA GLU A 148 1.30 17.38 4.01
C GLU A 148 2.69 17.36 3.35
N SER A 149 3.31 16.18 3.31
CA SER A 149 4.62 15.97 2.69
C SER A 149 4.57 15.70 1.19
N GLY A 150 3.39 15.43 0.63
CA GLY A 150 3.23 15.07 -0.77
C GLY A 150 3.53 13.60 -1.08
N LEU A 151 3.70 12.76 -0.06
CA LEU A 151 3.89 11.33 -0.24
C LEU A 151 2.68 10.69 -0.92
N LEU A 152 2.97 9.86 -1.91
CA LEU A 152 1.99 9.10 -2.67
C LEU A 152 1.66 7.78 -1.96
N PHE A 153 1.32 7.85 -0.67
CA PHE A 153 0.96 6.71 0.17
C PHE A 153 -0.34 6.96 0.93
N THR A 154 -1.02 5.88 1.28
CA THR A 154 -2.18 5.90 2.18
C THR A 154 -2.16 4.66 3.06
N LEU A 155 -2.30 4.83 4.37
CA LEU A 155 -2.60 3.75 5.30
C LEU A 155 -4.11 3.48 5.24
N THR A 156 -4.49 2.31 4.73
CA THR A 156 -5.89 1.93 4.49
C THR A 156 -6.57 1.39 5.75
N SER A 157 -7.91 1.22 5.71
CA SER A 157 -8.70 0.61 6.79
C SER A 157 -8.28 -0.83 7.09
N GLU A 158 -7.70 -1.51 6.10
CA GLU A 158 -7.15 -2.86 6.20
C GLU A 158 -5.76 -2.88 6.85
N LYS A 159 -5.28 -1.71 7.31
CA LYS A 159 -4.03 -1.53 8.07
C LYS A 159 -2.77 -1.82 7.26
N ASN A 160 -2.85 -1.66 5.94
CA ASN A 160 -1.71 -1.74 5.03
C ASN A 160 -1.48 -0.38 4.37
N ILE A 161 -0.25 -0.11 3.97
CA ILE A 161 0.11 1.07 3.20
C ILE A 161 0.04 0.74 1.72
N GLU A 162 -0.78 1.50 0.99
CA GLU A 162 -0.85 1.44 -0.47
C GLU A 162 -0.23 2.69 -1.10
N ARG A 163 0.44 2.52 -2.23
CA ARG A 163 0.81 3.61 -3.15
C ARG A 163 -0.44 4.17 -3.81
N ILE A 164 -0.54 5.49 -3.76
CA ILE A 164 -1.44 6.30 -4.57
C ILE A 164 -0.81 6.50 -5.94
N VAL A 165 -1.46 5.99 -6.98
CA VAL A 165 -1.03 6.25 -8.35
C VAL A 165 -1.86 7.39 -8.92
N GLU A 166 -1.20 8.48 -9.30
CA GLU A 166 -1.83 9.58 -10.01
C GLU A 166 -1.96 9.25 -11.50
N ASN A 167 -2.98 9.78 -12.18
CA ASN A 167 -3.20 9.58 -13.61
C ASN A 167 -3.45 8.12 -14.06
N THR A 168 -4.12 7.33 -13.22
CA THR A 168 -4.53 5.96 -13.55
C THR A 168 -6.03 5.88 -13.89
N PRO A 169 -6.46 4.99 -14.80
CA PRO A 169 -7.88 4.66 -14.95
C PRO A 169 -8.42 3.91 -13.73
N LEU A 170 -7.55 3.31 -12.90
CA LEU A 170 -7.94 2.56 -11.71
C LEU A 170 -8.78 3.44 -10.78
N SER A 171 -9.92 2.91 -10.36
CA SER A 171 -10.85 3.58 -9.48
C SER A 171 -11.58 2.56 -8.60
N PRO A 172 -12.15 2.98 -7.46
CA PRO A 172 -12.96 2.08 -6.62
C PRO A 172 -14.09 1.39 -7.39
N LYS A 173 -14.63 2.05 -8.44
CA LYS A 173 -15.64 1.48 -9.34
C LYS A 173 -15.08 0.29 -10.13
N ILE A 174 -13.89 0.41 -10.71
CA ILE A 174 -13.25 -0.71 -11.43
C ILE A 174 -12.94 -1.84 -10.46
N GLU A 175 -12.41 -1.56 -9.28
CA GLU A 175 -12.13 -2.58 -8.26
C GLU A 175 -13.40 -3.36 -7.88
N THR A 176 -14.53 -2.65 -7.72
CA THR A 176 -15.84 -3.26 -7.47
C THR A 176 -16.30 -4.12 -8.65
N GLN A 177 -16.13 -3.65 -9.90
CA GLN A 177 -16.49 -4.42 -11.10
C GLN A 177 -15.65 -5.70 -11.23
N VAL A 178 -14.37 -5.65 -10.89
CA VAL A 178 -13.49 -6.82 -10.90
C VAL A 178 -14.01 -7.92 -9.96
N GLN A 179 -14.52 -7.55 -8.78
CA GLN A 179 -15.09 -8.52 -7.84
C GLN A 179 -16.30 -9.28 -8.41
N GLN A 180 -17.02 -8.68 -9.36
CA GLN A 180 -18.23 -9.23 -9.98
C GLN A 180 -17.94 -10.17 -11.16
N ILE A 181 -16.68 -10.32 -11.58
CA ILE A 181 -16.29 -11.22 -12.67
C ILE A 181 -16.58 -12.68 -12.25
N SER A 182 -17.32 -13.40 -13.10
CA SER A 182 -17.74 -14.78 -12.86
C SER A 182 -16.58 -15.78 -12.95
N GLU A 183 -15.68 -15.61 -13.92
CA GLU A 183 -14.53 -16.52 -14.11
C GLU A 183 -13.43 -16.22 -13.07
N LEU A 184 -13.24 -17.17 -12.15
CA LEU A 184 -12.34 -17.03 -11.01
C LEU A 184 -10.90 -16.66 -11.41
N GLY A 185 -10.33 -17.28 -12.45
CA GLY A 185 -8.96 -17.03 -12.87
C GLY A 185 -8.72 -15.59 -13.33
N THR A 186 -9.63 -15.05 -14.15
CA THR A 186 -9.60 -13.66 -14.62
C THR A 186 -9.74 -12.71 -13.43
N ARG A 187 -10.68 -12.98 -12.52
CA ARG A 187 -10.87 -12.16 -11.32
C ARG A 187 -9.63 -12.08 -10.45
N GLU A 188 -9.05 -13.22 -10.08
CA GLU A 188 -7.89 -13.23 -9.19
C GLU A 188 -6.65 -12.63 -9.87
N LEU A 189 -6.41 -12.89 -11.16
CA LEU A 189 -5.30 -12.26 -11.88
C LEU A 189 -5.39 -10.72 -11.89
N ILE A 190 -6.58 -10.16 -12.11
CA ILE A 190 -6.76 -8.70 -12.09
C ILE A 190 -6.62 -8.14 -10.67
N LYS A 191 -7.16 -8.83 -9.66
CA LYS A 191 -7.00 -8.43 -8.25
C LYS A 191 -5.55 -8.42 -7.82
N ASP A 192 -4.80 -9.47 -8.13
CA ASP A 192 -3.38 -9.58 -7.82
C ASP A 192 -2.57 -8.49 -8.53
N ALA A 193 -2.87 -8.24 -9.81
CA ALA A 193 -2.24 -7.17 -10.58
C ALA A 193 -2.49 -5.79 -9.93
N ILE A 194 -3.72 -5.50 -9.50
CA ILE A 194 -4.08 -4.24 -8.82
C ILE A 194 -3.39 -4.14 -7.45
N ALA A 195 -3.35 -5.22 -6.67
CA ALA A 195 -2.68 -5.24 -5.37
C ALA A 195 -1.18 -4.94 -5.51
N LEU A 196 -0.49 -5.61 -6.46
CA LEU A 196 0.91 -5.33 -6.79
C LEU A 196 1.10 -3.89 -7.28
N TYR A 197 0.17 -3.38 -8.08
CA TYR A 197 0.21 -2.01 -8.57
C TYR A 197 0.04 -0.97 -7.45
N LYS A 198 -0.60 -1.34 -6.35
CA LYS A 198 -0.75 -0.53 -5.15
C LYS A 198 0.35 -0.76 -4.12
N THR A 199 1.27 -1.71 -4.31
CA THR A 199 2.41 -1.86 -3.39
C THR A 199 3.37 -0.65 -3.48
N PRO A 200 3.88 -0.13 -2.33
CA PRO A 200 4.89 0.94 -2.30
C PRO A 200 6.21 0.57 -2.99
N ASP A 201 6.67 -0.67 -2.83
CA ASP A 201 7.91 -1.17 -3.43
C ASP A 201 7.91 -1.01 -4.98
N PRO A 202 8.88 -0.28 -5.55
CA PRO A 202 9.03 -0.12 -6.99
C PRO A 202 9.23 -1.43 -7.73
N ALA A 203 9.83 -2.46 -7.13
CA ALA A 203 9.99 -3.76 -7.78
C ALA A 203 8.63 -4.44 -8.04
N ALA A 204 7.61 -4.13 -7.25
CA ALA A 204 6.23 -4.61 -7.48
C ALA A 204 5.63 -4.12 -8.80
N ARG A 205 6.15 -3.03 -9.39
CA ARG A 205 5.66 -2.48 -10.67
C ARG A 205 5.81 -3.45 -11.82
N GLN A 206 6.96 -4.11 -11.91
CA GLN A 206 7.18 -5.13 -12.92
C GLN A 206 6.15 -6.26 -12.75
N TYR A 207 6.04 -6.84 -11.55
CA TYR A 207 5.11 -7.93 -11.29
C TYR A 207 3.64 -7.55 -11.56
N SER A 208 3.25 -6.30 -11.28
CA SER A 208 1.90 -5.82 -11.60
C SER A 208 1.62 -5.83 -13.11
N VAL A 209 2.62 -5.49 -13.92
CA VAL A 209 2.54 -5.47 -15.39
C VAL A 209 2.55 -6.90 -15.94
N GLU A 210 3.38 -7.79 -15.41
CA GLU A 210 3.34 -9.21 -15.77
C GLU A 210 1.95 -9.79 -15.49
N LYS A 211 1.38 -9.51 -14.31
CA LYS A 211 0.07 -10.03 -13.91
C LYS A 211 -1.10 -9.45 -14.69
N ILE A 212 -1.10 -8.16 -15.01
CA ILE A 212 -2.18 -7.60 -15.84
C ILE A 212 -2.10 -8.12 -17.29
N TRP A 213 -0.91 -8.48 -17.79
CA TRP A 213 -0.78 -9.19 -19.06
C TRP A 213 -1.25 -10.65 -18.97
N ASP A 214 -0.96 -11.37 -17.88
CA ASP A 214 -1.56 -12.70 -17.62
C ASP A 214 -3.10 -12.61 -17.66
N ALA A 215 -3.67 -11.59 -17.03
CA ALA A 215 -5.11 -11.32 -17.06
C ALA A 215 -5.63 -11.06 -18.49
N LEU A 216 -4.90 -10.27 -19.29
CA LEU A 216 -5.23 -10.03 -20.70
C LEU A 216 -5.23 -11.34 -21.52
N GLU A 217 -4.26 -12.23 -21.28
CA GLU A 217 -4.21 -13.53 -21.94
C GLU A 217 -5.34 -14.45 -21.51
N ARG A 218 -5.69 -14.44 -20.22
CA ARG A 218 -6.82 -15.19 -19.68
C ARG A 218 -8.14 -14.71 -20.26
N LEU A 219 -8.31 -13.39 -20.39
CA LEU A 219 -9.49 -12.75 -20.96
C LEU A 219 -9.74 -13.20 -22.42
N LYS A 220 -8.68 -13.41 -23.22
CA LYS A 220 -8.77 -13.96 -24.58
C LYS A 220 -9.24 -15.43 -24.63
N THR A 221 -9.40 -16.07 -23.49
CA THR A 221 -9.92 -17.43 -23.35
C THR A 221 -11.13 -17.50 -22.40
N TYR A 222 -11.76 -16.35 -22.12
CA TYR A 222 -12.86 -16.24 -21.14
C TYR A 222 -14.05 -17.14 -21.50
N TYR A 223 -14.46 -17.15 -22.79
CA TYR A 223 -15.48 -18.06 -23.27
C TYR A 223 -14.89 -19.43 -23.58
N THR A 224 -15.04 -20.37 -22.64
CA THR A 224 -14.38 -21.69 -22.67
C THR A 224 -14.86 -22.64 -23.76
N ASN A 225 -16.04 -22.38 -24.34
CA ASN A 225 -16.60 -23.16 -25.45
C ASN A 225 -16.04 -22.73 -26.84
N PHE A 226 -15.15 -21.75 -26.87
CA PHE A 226 -14.53 -21.24 -28.09
C PHE A 226 -13.02 -21.49 -28.08
N ASP A 227 -12.41 -21.54 -29.27
CA ASP A 227 -10.95 -21.44 -29.33
C ASP A 227 -10.49 -20.02 -28.90
N LYS A 228 -9.19 -19.84 -28.67
CA LYS A 228 -8.65 -18.56 -28.21
C LYS A 228 -8.97 -17.39 -29.14
N LYS A 229 -9.00 -17.62 -30.45
CA LYS A 229 -9.21 -16.56 -31.44
C LYS A 229 -10.68 -16.14 -31.46
N ASP A 230 -11.58 -17.12 -31.44
CA ASP A 230 -13.02 -16.88 -31.46
C ASP A 230 -13.50 -16.32 -30.12
N SER A 231 -12.91 -16.76 -29.01
CA SER A 231 -13.16 -16.21 -27.67
C SER A 231 -12.76 -14.73 -27.58
N ALA A 232 -11.56 -14.38 -28.06
CA ALA A 232 -11.14 -12.98 -28.15
C ALA A 232 -12.06 -12.14 -29.06
N THR A 233 -12.46 -12.69 -30.21
CA THR A 233 -13.40 -12.04 -31.14
C THR A 233 -14.75 -11.81 -30.46
N LYS A 234 -15.22 -12.76 -29.64
CA LYS A 234 -16.47 -12.64 -28.88
C LYS A 234 -16.40 -11.55 -27.82
N VAL A 235 -15.28 -11.45 -27.09
CA VAL A 235 -15.02 -10.34 -26.15
C VAL A 235 -15.10 -9.00 -26.88
N VAL A 236 -14.37 -8.85 -27.99
CA VAL A 236 -14.36 -7.62 -28.80
C VAL A 236 -15.75 -7.28 -29.33
N SER A 237 -16.49 -8.27 -29.85
CA SER A 237 -17.85 -8.07 -30.35
C SER A 237 -18.80 -7.57 -29.27
N ASN A 238 -18.73 -8.15 -28.06
CA ASN A 238 -19.56 -7.75 -26.93
C ASN A 238 -19.26 -6.32 -26.48
N MET A 239 -17.97 -5.96 -26.27
CA MET A 239 -17.58 -4.61 -25.84
C MET A 239 -17.79 -3.53 -26.91
N SER A 240 -17.85 -3.91 -28.18
CA SER A 240 -18.17 -3.00 -29.30
C SER A 240 -19.67 -2.83 -29.54
N ASN A 241 -20.52 -3.61 -28.85
CA ASN A 241 -21.94 -3.74 -29.16
C ASN A 241 -22.20 -3.98 -30.66
N GLY A 242 -21.34 -4.76 -31.31
CA GLY A 242 -21.42 -5.07 -32.75
C GLY A 242 -21.08 -3.94 -33.73
N GLN A 243 -20.66 -2.75 -33.28
CA GLN A 243 -20.31 -1.63 -34.16
C GLN A 243 -18.93 -1.82 -34.81
N ALA A 244 -18.86 -1.72 -36.14
CA ALA A 244 -17.67 -2.06 -36.92
C ALA A 244 -16.46 -1.18 -36.59
N GLU A 245 -16.67 0.12 -36.35
CA GLU A 245 -15.65 1.09 -36.00
C GLU A 245 -14.96 0.74 -34.68
N PHE A 246 -15.75 0.33 -33.67
CA PHE A 246 -15.24 -0.08 -32.37
C PHE A 246 -14.58 -1.46 -32.40
N ILE A 247 -15.13 -2.41 -33.17
CA ILE A 247 -14.49 -3.73 -33.39
C ILE A 247 -13.08 -3.52 -33.93
N MET A 248 -12.92 -2.69 -34.96
CA MET A 248 -11.62 -2.41 -35.57
C MET A 248 -10.62 -1.81 -34.57
N ILE A 249 -11.05 -0.85 -33.74
CA ILE A 249 -10.19 -0.21 -32.75
C ILE A 249 -9.77 -1.21 -31.65
N PHE A 250 -10.71 -1.98 -31.10
CA PHE A 250 -10.40 -2.91 -30.02
C PHE A 250 -9.58 -4.11 -30.51
N ASP A 251 -9.84 -4.64 -31.71
CA ASP A 251 -9.00 -5.66 -32.32
C ASP A 251 -7.56 -5.16 -32.51
N ALA A 252 -7.39 -3.92 -32.96
CA ALA A 252 -6.07 -3.31 -33.10
C ALA A 252 -5.38 -3.18 -31.74
N GLU A 253 -6.12 -2.80 -30.69
CA GLU A 253 -5.56 -2.65 -29.34
C GLU A 253 -5.18 -4.01 -28.70
N PHE A 254 -6.03 -5.04 -28.81
CA PHE A 254 -5.67 -6.40 -28.36
C PHE A 254 -4.42 -6.94 -29.06
N LYS A 255 -4.27 -6.69 -30.38
CA LYS A 255 -3.08 -7.05 -31.14
C LYS A 255 -1.85 -6.25 -30.68
N ALA A 256 -2.00 -4.94 -30.48
CA ALA A 256 -0.93 -4.07 -30.02
C ALA A 256 -0.42 -4.51 -28.63
N LEU A 257 -1.31 -4.74 -27.66
CA LEU A 257 -0.94 -5.21 -26.33
C LEU A 257 -0.30 -6.61 -26.36
N THR A 258 -0.78 -7.50 -27.22
CA THR A 258 -0.15 -8.82 -27.42
C THR A 258 1.28 -8.66 -27.95
N ASN A 259 1.50 -7.78 -28.94
CA ASN A 259 2.83 -7.52 -29.49
C ASN A 259 3.76 -6.88 -28.45
N ILE A 260 3.27 -5.93 -27.65
CA ILE A 260 4.03 -5.32 -26.56
C ILE A 260 4.48 -6.39 -25.55
N GLY A 261 3.54 -7.20 -25.06
CA GLY A 261 3.83 -8.26 -24.08
C GLY A 261 4.84 -9.30 -24.59
N ASN A 262 4.87 -9.54 -25.91
CA ASN A 262 5.78 -10.48 -26.54
C ASN A 262 7.18 -9.89 -26.82
N ASN A 263 7.31 -8.57 -26.97
CA ASN A 263 8.56 -7.91 -27.37
C ASN A 263 9.31 -7.31 -26.19
N PHE A 264 8.60 -6.76 -25.21
CA PHE A 264 9.17 -6.28 -23.96
C PHE A 264 9.28 -7.43 -22.96
N ARG A 265 10.18 -7.29 -21.97
CA ARG A 265 10.35 -8.25 -20.88
C ARG A 265 9.19 -8.16 -19.87
N ILE A 266 8.01 -8.56 -20.35
CA ILE A 266 6.75 -8.60 -19.61
C ILE A 266 6.28 -10.06 -19.49
N ARG A 267 6.08 -10.75 -20.62
CA ARG A 267 5.61 -12.14 -20.61
C ARG A 267 6.72 -13.17 -20.76
N HIS A 268 7.81 -12.74 -21.37
CA HIS A 268 8.90 -13.61 -21.73
C HIS A 268 10.22 -12.95 -21.35
N HIS A 269 11.19 -13.77 -20.97
CA HIS A 269 12.48 -13.30 -20.42
C HIS A 269 13.67 -13.77 -21.26
N GLU A 270 13.46 -14.11 -22.53
CA GLU A 270 14.59 -14.41 -23.42
C GLU A 270 15.47 -13.17 -23.63
N THR A 271 16.73 -13.40 -24.00
CA THR A 271 17.75 -12.35 -24.12
C THR A 271 17.49 -11.33 -25.23
N ASN A 272 16.53 -11.58 -26.12
CA ASN A 272 16.15 -10.70 -27.21
C ASN A 272 14.96 -9.77 -26.88
N LYS A 273 14.47 -9.80 -25.64
CA LYS A 273 13.37 -8.92 -25.19
C LYS A 273 13.89 -7.56 -24.76
N ILE A 274 13.06 -6.53 -24.95
CA ILE A 274 13.38 -5.15 -24.57
C ILE A 274 13.16 -5.00 -23.07
N ASP A 275 14.22 -4.67 -22.32
CA ASP A 275 14.13 -4.36 -20.90
C ASP A 275 13.41 -3.03 -20.67
N ILE A 276 12.63 -2.98 -19.59
CA ILE A 276 11.96 -1.76 -19.12
C ILE A 276 12.75 -1.28 -17.90
N THR A 277 13.44 -0.15 -18.02
CA THR A 277 14.35 0.35 -16.98
C THR A 277 13.77 1.50 -16.15
N ASP A 278 12.66 2.09 -16.59
CA ASP A 278 12.00 3.22 -15.92
C ASP A 278 10.64 2.75 -15.36
N ASN A 279 10.46 2.88 -14.05
CA ASN A 279 9.22 2.50 -13.37
C ASN A 279 7.97 3.22 -13.91
N ARG A 280 8.14 4.43 -14.44
CA ARG A 280 7.04 5.20 -15.07
C ARG A 280 6.53 4.52 -16.34
N HIS A 281 7.38 3.77 -17.04
CA HIS A 281 6.95 2.98 -18.20
C HIS A 281 6.13 1.75 -17.78
N TYR A 282 6.44 1.14 -16.63
CA TYR A 282 5.58 0.09 -16.07
C TYR A 282 4.20 0.66 -15.71
N ASP A 283 4.12 1.83 -15.08
CA ASP A 283 2.83 2.50 -14.82
C ASP A 283 2.04 2.76 -16.11
N TYR A 284 2.70 3.23 -17.18
CA TYR A 284 2.07 3.41 -18.49
C TYR A 284 1.50 2.09 -19.04
N PHE A 285 2.32 1.02 -19.06
CA PHE A 285 1.91 -0.27 -19.61
C PHE A 285 0.75 -0.88 -18.81
N PHE A 286 0.83 -0.80 -17.47
CA PHE A 286 -0.25 -1.22 -16.59
C PHE A 286 -1.56 -0.48 -16.91
N ASN A 287 -1.51 0.84 -16.93
CA ASN A 287 -2.70 1.68 -17.17
C ASN A 287 -3.29 1.47 -18.57
N ARG A 288 -2.46 1.27 -19.59
CA ARG A 288 -2.90 0.98 -20.96
C ARG A 288 -3.64 -0.36 -21.02
N CYS A 289 -3.05 -1.41 -20.44
CA CYS A 289 -3.67 -2.73 -20.40
C CYS A 289 -4.96 -2.72 -19.57
N LEU A 290 -4.93 -2.10 -18.38
CA LEU A 290 -6.07 -1.98 -17.49
C LEU A 290 -7.22 -1.22 -18.15
N SER A 291 -6.95 -0.17 -18.94
CA SER A 291 -8.01 0.58 -19.65
C SER A 291 -8.84 -0.32 -20.58
N LEU A 292 -8.18 -1.22 -21.32
CA LEU A 292 -8.86 -2.17 -22.20
C LEU A 292 -9.63 -3.21 -21.38
N ILE A 293 -8.99 -3.81 -20.36
CA ILE A 293 -9.60 -4.83 -19.50
C ILE A 293 -10.83 -4.25 -18.76
N ALA A 294 -10.70 -3.05 -18.19
CA ALA A 294 -11.77 -2.39 -17.45
C ALA A 294 -13.01 -2.11 -18.31
N LEU A 295 -12.82 -1.86 -19.61
CA LEU A 295 -13.96 -1.79 -20.53
C LEU A 295 -14.51 -3.19 -20.80
N ALA A 296 -13.66 -4.15 -21.16
CA ALA A 296 -14.08 -5.50 -21.53
C ALA A 296 -14.91 -6.18 -20.43
N ILE A 297 -14.51 -6.07 -19.16
CA ILE A 297 -15.19 -6.71 -18.03
C ILE A 297 -16.64 -6.24 -17.82
N GLN A 298 -17.00 -5.05 -18.33
CA GLN A 298 -18.37 -4.54 -18.28
C GLN A 298 -19.33 -5.26 -19.23
N TYR A 299 -18.79 -6.00 -20.21
CA TYR A 299 -19.54 -6.68 -21.27
C TYR A 299 -19.33 -8.20 -21.25
N LEU A 300 -18.64 -8.73 -20.24
CA LEU A 300 -18.53 -10.17 -20.04
C LEU A 300 -19.88 -10.73 -19.59
N GLN A 301 -20.17 -11.93 -20.08
CA GLN A 301 -21.38 -12.70 -19.77
C GLN A 301 -20.92 -14.04 -19.20
#